data_AF-A0A519ZXD9-F1
#
_entry.id   AF-A0A519ZXD9-F1
#
_cell.length_a   1.000
_cell.length_b   1.000
_cell.length_c   1.000
_cell.angle_alpha   90.00
_cell.angle_beta   90.00
_cell.angle_gamma   90.00
#
_symmetry.space_group_name_H-M   'P 1'
#
loop_
_entity.id
_entity.type
_entity.pdbx_description
1 polymer ?
#
loop_
_entity_poly.entity_id
_entity_poly.type
_entity_poly.pdbx_seq_one_letter_code
_entity_poly.pdbx_strand_id
1 'polypeptide(L)' 'QIAAKGEAHYFVYKNEETERTTTGIKRLKQEERVMAIAEMLSGKDPGLSALDNARELLAAR' A
#
# COMPACT_ATOMS: atom_id res chain seq x y z
N GLN A 1 6.35 -4.55 8.28
CA GLN A 1 6.39 -4.25 6.83
C GLN A 1 7.60 -3.41 6.45
N ILE A 2 8.50 -3.90 5.59
CA ILE A 2 9.71 -3.16 5.16
C ILE A 2 9.35 -1.91 4.34
N ALA A 3 8.26 -1.95 3.56
CA ALA A 3 7.77 -0.83 2.76
C ALA A 3 7.43 0.44 3.57
N ALA A 4 7.17 0.32 4.88
CA ALA A 4 6.95 1.45 5.77
C ALA A 4 8.22 2.32 5.94
N LYS A 5 9.41 1.74 5.81
CA LYS A 5 10.70 2.44 6.05
C LYS A 5 11.09 3.42 4.94
N GLY A 6 10.51 3.29 3.75
CA GLY A 6 10.80 4.18 2.62
C GLY A 6 10.24 5.59 2.80
N GLU A 7 10.77 6.56 2.07
CA GLU A 7 10.24 7.94 2.05
C GLU A 7 8.97 8.07 1.19
N ALA A 8 8.93 7.30 0.10
CA ALA A 8 7.80 7.23 -0.80
C ALA A 8 7.38 5.78 -0.98
N HIS A 9 6.09 5.57 -1.21
CA HIS A 9 5.53 4.27 -1.52
C HIS A 9 4.81 4.36 -2.86
N TYR A 10 5.12 3.44 -3.76
CA TYR A 10 4.52 3.36 -5.08
C TYR A 10 3.73 2.06 -5.20
N PHE A 11 2.55 2.16 -5.81
CA PHE A 11 1.69 1.03 -6.10
C PHE A 11 1.83 0.66 -7.57
N VAL A 12 2.20 -0.59 -7.81
CA VAL A 12 2.28 -1.18 -9.15
C VAL A 12 0.96 -1.87 -9.43
N TYR A 13 0.33 -1.53 -10.55
CA TYR A 13 -0.97 -2.06 -10.93
C TYR A 13 -0.97 -2.50 -12.38
N LYS A 14 -1.91 -3.37 -12.70
CA LYS A 14 -2.12 -3.84 -14.06
C LYS A 14 -3.26 -3.05 -14.70
N ASN A 15 -3.05 -2.60 -15.92
CA ASN A 15 -4.10 -2.09 -16.80
C ASN A 15 -4.33 -3.14 -17.90
N GLU A 16 -5.55 -3.65 -17.97
CA GLU A 16 -5.97 -4.57 -19.03
C GLU A 16 -6.84 -3.76 -20.00
N GLU A 17 -6.25 -3.35 -21.12
CA GLU A 17 -7.00 -2.86 -22.28
C GLU A 17 -7.27 -4.06 -23.20
N THR A 18 -8.34 -3.97 -24.01
CA THR A 18 -8.93 -5.08 -24.79
C THR A 18 -7.93 -5.93 -25.56
N GLU A 19 -6.80 -5.34 -25.98
CA GLU A 19 -5.76 -5.99 -26.80
C GLU A 19 -4.39 -6.08 -26.10
N ARG A 20 -4.21 -5.46 -24.93
CA ARG A 20 -2.90 -5.41 -24.27
C ARG A 20 -2.98 -5.22 -22.77
N THR A 21 -2.21 -6.04 -22.05
CA THR A 21 -1.90 -5.80 -20.64
C THR A 21 -0.69 -4.87 -20.52
N THR A 22 -0.85 -3.77 -19.79
CA THR A 22 0.25 -2.87 -19.43
C THR A 22 0.41 -2.80 -17.91
N THR A 23 1.61 -2.46 -17.44
CA THR A 23 1.92 -2.26 -16.02
C THR A 23 2.07 -0.77 -15.76
N GLY A 24 1.30 -0.26 -14.81
CA GLY A 24 1.36 1.12 -14.34
C GLY A 24 1.99 1.21 -12.95
N ILE A 25 2.50 2.39 -12.63
CA ILE A 25 3.00 2.72 -11.28
C ILE A 25 2.43 4.08 -10.87
N LYS A 26 1.91 4.19 -9.64
CA LYS A 26 1.48 5.46 -9.06
C LYS A 26 2.07 5.67 -7.68
N ARG A 27 2.37 6.91 -7.31
CA ARG A 27 2.76 7.24 -5.93
C ARG A 27 1.52 7.22 -5.04
N LEU A 28 1.61 6.56 -3.90
CA LEU A 28 0.54 6.53 -2.91
C LEU A 28 0.55 7.79 -2.04
N LYS A 29 -0.63 8.33 -1.78
CA LYS A 29 -0.86 9.32 -0.72
C LYS A 29 -0.73 8.65 0.65
N GLN A 30 -0.67 9.46 1.71
CA GLN A 30 -0.45 8.94 3.07
C GLN A 30 -1.55 7.96 3.50
N GLU A 31 -2.82 8.26 3.18
CA GLU A 31 -3.97 7.42 3.52
C GLU A 31 -3.95 6.10 2.75
N GLU A 32 -3.68 6.16 1.44
CA GLU A 32 -3.52 4.96 0.60
C GLU A 32 -2.32 4.12 1.07
N ARG A 33 -1.27 4.78 1.59
CA ARG A 33 -0.08 4.13 2.12
C ARG A 33 -0.38 3.38 3.42
N VAL A 34 -1.17 3.96 4.33
CA VAL A 34 -1.65 3.26 5.55
C VAL A 34 -2.45 2.02 5.15
N MET A 35 -3.40 2.17 4.23
CA MET A 35 -4.23 1.05 3.76
C MET A 35 -3.37 -0.06 3.15
N ALA A 36 -2.46 0.27 2.23
CA ALA A 36 -1.57 -0.71 1.61
C ALA A 36 -0.67 -1.43 2.64
N ILE A 37 -0.17 -0.72 3.66
CA ILE A 37 0.63 -1.33 4.72
C ILE A 37 -0.23 -2.28 5.56
N ALA A 38 -1.46 -1.88 5.91
CA ALA A 38 -2.40 -2.72 6.64
C ALA A 38 -2.77 -3.97 5.82
N GLU A 39 -3.03 -3.82 4.52
CA GLU A 39 -3.29 -4.95 3.62
C GLU A 39 -2.11 -5.91 3.54
N MET A 40 -0.88 -5.40 3.48
CA MET A 40 0.30 -6.25 3.49
C MET A 40 0.54 -6.94 4.84
N LEU A 41 -0.01 -6.42 5.94
CA LEU A 41 0.06 -7.04 7.26
C LEU A 41 -1.03 -8.11 7.47
N SER A 42 -2.22 -7.96 6.88
CA SER A 42 -3.39 -8.79 7.24
C SER A 42 -4.29 -9.23 6.07
N GLY A 43 -3.95 -8.92 4.83
CA GLY A 43 -4.70 -9.29 3.62
C GLY A 43 -5.67 -8.20 3.13
N LYS A 44 -6.49 -8.54 2.11
CA LYS A 44 -7.31 -7.58 1.32
C LYS A 44 -8.36 -6.77 2.09
N ASP A 45 -8.74 -7.19 3.29
CA ASP A 45 -9.70 -6.48 4.13
C ASP A 45 -9.14 -6.36 5.56
N PRO A 46 -8.19 -5.44 5.76
CA PRO A 46 -7.52 -5.28 7.04
C PRO A 46 -8.48 -4.72 8.08
N GLY A 47 -8.65 -5.45 9.18
CA GLY A 47 -9.38 -4.95 10.34
C GLY A 47 -8.70 -3.76 11.02
N LEU A 48 -9.39 -3.16 11.98
CA LEU A 48 -8.92 -1.98 12.71
C LEU A 48 -7.51 -2.13 13.29
N SER A 49 -7.21 -3.28 13.90
CA SER A 49 -5.89 -3.56 14.47
C SER A 49 -4.76 -3.51 13.43
N ALA A 50 -5.02 -3.93 12.19
CA ALA A 50 -4.04 -3.88 11.12
C ALA A 50 -3.80 -2.43 10.64
N LEU A 51 -4.87 -1.62 10.60
CA LEU A 51 -4.78 -0.19 10.29
C LEU A 51 -4.00 0.58 11.35
N ASP A 52 -4.22 0.28 12.63
CA ASP A 52 -3.52 0.94 13.73
C ASP A 52 -2.04 0.57 13.73
N ASN A 53 -1.71 -0.72 13.58
CA ASN A 53 -0.33 -1.17 13.40
C ASN A 53 0.34 -0.50 12.18
N ALA A 54 -0.38 -0.32 11.07
CA ALA A 54 0.15 0.34 9.89
C ALA A 54 0.46 1.83 10.14
N ARG A 55 -0.40 2.53 10.89
CA ARG A 55 -0.16 3.92 11.29
C ARG A 55 1.05 4.03 12.21
N GLU A 56 1.16 3.15 13.20
CA GLU A 56 2.32 3.11 14.10
C GLU A 56 3.63 2.88 13.33
N LEU A 57 3.66 1.93 12.40
CA LEU A 57 4.85 1.67 11.58
C LEU A 57 5.27 2.87 10.71
N LEU A 58 4.33 3.69 10.28
CA LEU A 58 4.60 4.89 9.49
C LEU A 58 4.97 6.10 10.37
N ALA A 59 4.52 6.12 11.63
CA ALA A 59 4.81 7.16 12.61
C ALA A 59 6.11 6.90 13.40
N ALA A 60 6.52 5.63 13.55
CA ALA A 60 7.72 5.20 14.27
C ALA A 60 9.04 5.52 13.52
N ARG A 61 9.07 6.65 12.83
CA ARG A 61 10.22 7.14 12.07
C ARG A 61 10.96 8.22 12.85
#